data_AF-A0A2W7VKT2-F1
#
_entry.id   AF-A0A2W7VKT2-F1
#
_cell.length_a   1.000
_cell.length_b   1.000
_cell.length_c   1.000
_cell.angle_alpha   90.00
_cell.angle_beta   90.00
_cell.angle_gamma   90.00
#
_symmetry.space_group_name_H-M   'P 1'
#
loop_
_entity.id
_entity.type
_entity.pdbx_description
1 polymer ?
#
loop_
_entity_poly.entity_id
_entity_poly.type
_entity_poly.pdbx_seq_one_letter_code
_entity_poly.pdbx_strand_id
1 'polypeptide(L)'
;MKKTVKPLKINLPQFLSFAFILLAITNANSQTVHYDSINKQKFVLVDVEKTYERIIAKGYESVEIYESLGNYYYENKNFLKSRLYFDKLFGKYSLSQISSKSKERYQLIRKSIY
;
A
#
# COMPACT_ATOMS: atom_id res chain seq x y z
N MET A 1 69.48 9.91 38.77
CA MET A 1 69.54 8.67 37.96
C MET A 1 69.17 9.00 36.52
N LYS A 2 70.09 8.84 35.56
CA LYS A 2 69.76 8.98 34.11
C LYS A 2 69.03 7.71 33.66
N LYS A 3 67.76 7.85 33.26
CA LYS A 3 67.02 6.73 32.65
C LYS A 3 67.49 6.57 31.20
N THR A 4 68.24 5.52 30.91
CA THR A 4 68.58 5.14 29.54
C THR A 4 67.39 4.45 28.91
N VAL A 5 66.64 5.15 28.06
CA VAL A 5 65.57 4.54 27.27
C VAL A 5 66.23 3.94 26.02
N LYS A 6 66.25 2.61 25.93
CA LYS A 6 66.70 1.92 24.72
C LYS A 6 65.65 2.11 23.62
N PRO A 7 66.02 2.52 22.39
CA PRO A 7 65.05 2.68 21.32
C PRO A 7 64.50 1.31 20.89
N LEU A 8 63.18 1.19 20.84
CA LEU A 8 62.50 -0.02 20.42
C LEU A 8 62.70 -0.22 18.91
N LYS A 9 63.53 -1.18 18.52
CA LYS A 9 63.67 -1.59 17.12
C LYS A 9 62.49 -2.47 16.74
N ILE A 10 61.48 -1.87 16.13
CA ILE A 10 60.30 -2.59 15.64
C ILE A 10 60.63 -3.12 14.24
N ASN A 11 60.64 -4.44 14.08
CA ASN A 11 60.78 -5.07 12.77
C ASN A 11 59.45 -4.93 12.02
N LEU A 12 59.43 -4.05 11.01
CA LEU A 12 58.25 -3.74 10.21
C LEU A 12 57.47 -4.97 9.72
N PRO A 13 58.10 -6.02 9.15
CA PRO A 13 57.34 -7.20 8.71
C PRO A 13 56.72 -7.96 9.89
N GLN A 14 57.40 -8.00 11.03
CA GLN A 14 56.94 -8.71 12.22
C GLN A 14 55.80 -7.96 12.92
N PHE A 15 55.84 -6.64 12.90
CA PHE A 15 54.74 -5.78 13.32
C PHE A 15 53.51 -5.95 12.42
N LEU A 16 53.70 -5.98 11.10
CA LEU A 16 52.62 -6.20 10.14
C LEU A 16 51.99 -7.59 10.31
N SER A 17 52.79 -8.65 10.47
CA SER A 17 52.26 -9.99 10.75
C SER A 17 51.41 -10.03 12.01
N PHE A 18 51.83 -9.33 13.07
CA PHE A 18 51.05 -9.25 14.31
C PHE A 18 49.74 -8.50 14.11
N ALA A 19 49.74 -7.39 13.36
CA ALA A 19 48.55 -6.62 13.03
C ALA A 19 47.51 -7.42 12.22
N PHE A 20 47.96 -8.25 11.27
CA PHE A 20 47.06 -9.10 10.48
C PHE A 20 46.42 -10.23 11.32
N ILE A 21 47.14 -10.80 12.29
CA ILE A 21 46.58 -11.79 13.21
C ILE A 21 45.48 -11.15 14.08
N LEU A 22 45.66 -9.90 14.53
CA LEU A 22 44.68 -9.16 15.31
C LEU A 22 43.38 -8.85 14.53
N LEU A 23 43.47 -8.60 13.22
CA LEU A 23 42.27 -8.38 12.38
C LEU A 23 41.44 -9.67 12.18
N ALA A 24 42.07 -10.85 12.23
CA ALA A 24 41.38 -12.11 11.96
C ALA A 24 40.40 -12.55 13.07
N ILE A 25 40.45 -11.90 14.25
CA ILE A 25 39.66 -12.30 15.43
C ILE A 25 38.40 -11.43 15.61
N THR A 26 38.15 -10.45 14.73
CA THR A 26 36.98 -9.58 14.86
C THR A 26 35.74 -10.24 14.25
N ASN A 27 34.79 -10.63 15.11
CA ASN A 27 33.46 -11.07 14.67
C ASN A 27 32.53 -9.86 14.52
N ALA A 28 32.03 -9.60 13.32
CA ALA A 28 31.02 -8.57 13.07
C ALA A 28 29.63 -9.11 13.43
N ASN A 29 29.05 -8.64 14.53
CA ASN A 29 27.66 -8.91 14.88
C ASN A 29 26.78 -7.77 14.35
N SER A 30 25.88 -8.07 13.42
CA SER A 30 24.86 -7.12 12.97
C SER A 30 23.71 -7.10 13.97
N GLN A 31 23.19 -5.92 14.30
CA GLN A 31 21.96 -5.83 15.08
C GLN A 31 20.80 -6.29 14.21
N THR A 32 20.09 -7.33 14.66
CA THR A 32 18.78 -7.64 14.09
C THR A 32 17.81 -6.56 14.54
N VAL A 33 17.18 -5.89 13.59
CA VAL A 33 16.10 -4.95 13.91
C VAL A 33 15.00 -5.75 14.58
N HIS A 34 14.76 -5.49 15.86
CA HIS A 34 13.58 -6.00 16.53
C HIS A 34 12.40 -5.24 15.93
N TYR A 35 11.75 -5.84 14.93
CA TYR A 35 10.46 -5.37 14.50
C TYR A 35 9.55 -5.58 15.69
N ASP A 36 9.18 -4.49 16.34
CA ASP A 36 8.03 -4.50 17.20
C ASP A 36 6.90 -4.97 16.29
N SER A 37 6.34 -6.14 16.58
CA SER A 37 5.16 -6.61 15.89
C SER A 37 4.01 -5.76 16.38
N ILE A 38 4.02 -4.47 16.06
CA ILE A 38 2.82 -3.69 15.91
C ILE A 38 1.99 -4.58 15.01
N ASN A 39 0.95 -5.18 15.57
CA ASN A 39 -0.17 -5.71 14.82
C ASN A 39 -0.57 -4.54 13.93
N LYS A 40 0.04 -4.44 12.75
CA LYS A 40 -0.32 -3.50 11.71
C LYS A 40 -1.76 -3.89 11.46
N GLN A 41 -2.69 -3.17 12.07
CA GLN A 41 -4.10 -3.27 11.76
C GLN A 41 -4.13 -3.23 10.24
N LYS A 42 -4.53 -4.38 9.70
CA LYS A 42 -4.10 -4.95 8.43
C LYS A 42 -4.65 -4.11 7.29
N PHE A 43 -4.10 -2.92 7.09
CA PHE A 43 -4.80 -1.80 6.49
C PHE A 43 -6.10 -1.50 7.28
N VAL A 44 -6.42 -0.24 7.54
CA VAL A 44 -7.84 0.03 7.78
C VAL A 44 -8.49 -0.38 6.47
N LEU A 45 -9.24 -1.48 6.45
CA LEU A 45 -10.02 -1.90 5.29
C LEU A 45 -10.96 -0.73 5.02
N VAL A 46 -10.55 0.17 4.14
CA VAL A 46 -11.35 1.31 3.76
C VAL A 46 -12.46 0.70 2.93
N ASP A 47 -13.65 0.64 3.52
CA ASP A 47 -14.89 0.34 2.82
C ASP A 47 -15.05 1.38 1.70
N VAL A 48 -14.64 1.00 0.49
CA VAL A 48 -14.58 1.89 -0.67
C VAL A 48 -15.98 2.41 -0.97
N GLU A 49 -17.01 1.55 -0.85
CA GLU A 49 -18.39 1.94 -1.05
C GLU A 49 -18.83 3.01 -0.05
N LYS A 50 -18.55 2.83 1.25
CA LYS A 50 -18.93 3.82 2.28
C LYS A 50 -18.17 5.13 2.13
N THR A 51 -16.96 5.07 1.60
CA THR A 51 -16.15 6.26 1.33
C THR A 51 -16.76 7.05 0.17
N TYR A 52 -17.11 6.37 -0.92
CA TYR A 52 -17.77 6.97 -2.07
C TYR A 52 -19.17 7.50 -1.77
N GLU A 53 -19.96 6.80 -0.94
CA GLU A 53 -21.24 7.31 -0.44
C GLU A 53 -21.06 8.61 0.36
N ARG A 54 -20.04 8.67 1.23
CA ARG A 54 -19.70 9.90 1.99
C ARG A 54 -19.22 11.04 1.09
N ILE A 55 -18.50 10.75 0.02
CA ILE A 55 -18.02 11.75 -0.93
C ILE A 55 -19.19 12.34 -1.74
N ILE A 56 -20.12 11.50 -2.22
CA ILE A 56 -21.37 11.96 -2.86
C ILE A 56 -22.21 12.80 -1.89
N ALA A 57 -22.32 12.40 -0.63
CA ALA A 57 -23.06 13.16 0.38
C ALA A 57 -22.49 14.57 0.61
N LYS A 58 -21.21 14.79 0.31
CA LYS A 58 -20.54 16.10 0.33
C LYS A 58 -20.69 16.88 -1.00
N GLY A 59 -21.41 16.35 -1.99
CA GLY A 59 -21.64 16.95 -3.30
C GLY A 59 -20.53 16.67 -4.33
N TYR A 60 -19.53 15.85 -3.99
CA TYR A 60 -18.49 15.46 -4.92
C TYR A 60 -18.93 14.23 -5.69
N GLU A 61 -19.20 14.42 -6.97
CA GLU A 61 -19.74 13.39 -7.85
C GLU A 61 -18.87 13.25 -9.10
N SER A 62 -18.57 12.02 -9.50
CA SER A 62 -17.86 11.73 -10.74
C SER A 62 -18.42 10.48 -11.41
N VAL A 63 -18.07 10.29 -12.68
CA VAL A 63 -18.39 9.07 -13.44
C VAL A 63 -17.88 7.85 -12.68
N GLU A 64 -16.62 7.89 -12.26
CA GLU A 64 -15.92 6.77 -11.61
C GLU A 64 -16.56 6.39 -10.28
N ILE A 65 -17.00 7.38 -9.48
CA ILE A 65 -17.66 7.13 -8.19
C ILE A 65 -18.98 6.40 -8.41
N TYR A 66 -19.82 6.89 -9.32
CA TYR A 66 -21.12 6.26 -9.59
C TYR A 66 -20.97 4.90 -10.28
N GLU A 67 -20.02 4.75 -11.20
CA GLU A 67 -19.69 3.46 -11.80
C GLU A 67 -19.24 2.46 -10.75
N SER A 68 -18.35 2.86 -9.85
CA SER A 68 -17.84 1.98 -8.80
C SER A 68 -18.97 1.52 -7.87
N LEU A 69 -19.82 2.44 -7.39
CA LEU A 69 -20.95 2.11 -6.53
C LEU A 69 -22.00 1.24 -7.25
N GLY A 70 -22.40 1.62 -8.47
CA GLY A 70 -23.36 0.87 -9.27
C GLY A 70 -22.89 -0.57 -9.51
N ASN A 71 -21.62 -0.75 -9.88
CA ASN A 71 -21.02 -2.06 -10.11
C ASN A 71 -20.81 -2.87 -8.83
N TYR A 72 -20.37 -2.24 -7.75
CA TYR A 72 -20.20 -2.89 -6.44
C TYR A 72 -21.53 -3.48 -5.94
N TYR A 73 -22.59 -2.67 -5.95
CA TYR A 73 -23.89 -3.15 -5.49
C TYR A 73 -24.51 -4.18 -6.43
N TYR A 74 -24.21 -4.13 -7.74
CA TYR A 74 -24.59 -5.18 -8.68
C TYR A 74 -23.95 -6.52 -8.31
N GLU A 75 -22.63 -6.53 -8.08
CA GLU A 75 -21.85 -7.73 -7.72
C GLU A 75 -22.32 -8.32 -6.38
N ASN A 76 -22.73 -7.45 -5.45
CA ASN A 76 -23.29 -7.84 -4.16
C ASN A 76 -24.79 -8.14 -4.18
N LYS A 77 -25.40 -8.29 -5.38
CA LYS A 77 -26.83 -8.61 -5.58
C LYS A 77 -27.80 -7.62 -4.94
N ASN A 78 -27.34 -6.42 -4.59
CA ASN A 78 -28.18 -5.34 -4.12
C ASN A 78 -28.63 -4.50 -5.33
N PHE A 79 -29.56 -5.06 -6.10
CA PHE A 79 -30.00 -4.45 -7.36
C PHE A 79 -30.73 -3.12 -7.16
N LEU A 80 -31.36 -2.89 -6.00
CA LEU A 80 -32.00 -1.63 -5.67
C LEU A 80 -30.97 -0.50 -5.55
N LYS A 81 -29.91 -0.68 -4.74
CA LYS A 81 -28.83 0.31 -4.65
C LYS A 81 -28.05 0.43 -5.96
N SER A 82 -27.79 -0.69 -6.64
CA SER A 82 -27.11 -0.68 -7.93
C SER A 82 -27.87 0.18 -8.95
N ARG A 83 -29.19 -0.02 -9.06
CA ARG A 83 -30.07 0.79 -9.90
C ARG A 83 -30.03 2.26 -9.51
N LEU A 84 -30.14 2.59 -8.21
CA LEU A 84 -30.08 3.97 -7.74
C LEU A 84 -28.83 4.71 -8.24
N TYR A 85 -27.65 4.09 -8.15
CA TYR A 85 -26.41 4.72 -8.59
C TYR A 85 -26.25 4.72 -10.11
N PHE A 86 -26.71 3.68 -10.81
CA PHE A 86 -26.75 3.72 -12.27
C PHE A 86 -27.74 4.76 -12.80
N ASP A 87 -28.93 4.93 -12.22
CA ASP A 87 -29.89 5.97 -12.59
C ASP A 87 -29.24 7.36 -12.49
N LYS A 88 -28.45 7.60 -11.43
CA LYS A 88 -27.64 8.84 -11.28
C LYS A 88 -26.55 8.97 -12.34
N LEU A 89 -25.81 7.88 -12.60
CA LEU A 89 -24.75 7.84 -13.62
C LEU A 89 -25.30 8.18 -15.02
N PHE A 90 -26.32 7.46 -15.46
CA PHE A 90 -26.92 7.62 -16.79
C PHE A 90 -27.78 8.88 -16.92
N GLY A 91 -28.23 9.45 -15.80
CA GLY A 91 -28.94 10.73 -15.78
C GLY A 91 -28.02 11.95 -15.88
N LYS A 92 -26.75 11.83 -15.46
CA LYS A 92 -25.81 12.97 -15.38
C LYS A 92 -24.69 12.95 -16.42
N TYR A 93 -24.31 11.78 -16.93
CA TYR A 93 -23.15 11.62 -17.80
C TYR A 93 -23.52 11.03 -19.17
N SER A 94 -22.74 11.40 -20.18
CA SER A 94 -22.96 10.92 -21.55
C SER A 94 -22.52 9.47 -21.70
N LEU A 95 -23.14 8.74 -22.64
CA LEU A 95 -22.83 7.33 -22.90
C LEU A 95 -21.36 7.11 -23.30
N SER A 96 -20.66 8.08 -23.89
CA SER A 96 -19.25 7.93 -24.24
C SER A 96 -18.33 7.88 -23.01
N GLN A 97 -18.75 8.46 -21.88
CA GLN A 97 -17.98 8.50 -20.63
C GLN A 97 -18.17 7.23 -19.79
N ILE A 98 -19.26 6.49 -20.02
CA ILE A 98 -19.63 5.33 -19.21
C ILE A 98 -19.03 4.05 -19.80
N SER A 99 -18.43 3.21 -18.95
CA SER A 99 -17.86 1.93 -19.36
C SER A 99 -18.91 0.97 -19.93
N SER A 100 -18.47 0.09 -20.84
CA SER A 100 -19.34 -0.96 -21.40
C SER A 100 -19.93 -1.88 -20.32
N LYS A 101 -19.12 -2.22 -19.30
CA LYS A 101 -19.54 -3.03 -18.15
C LYS A 101 -20.74 -2.42 -17.41
N SER A 102 -20.69 -1.11 -17.12
CA SER A 102 -21.80 -0.40 -16.46
C SER A 102 -23.05 -0.34 -17.34
N LYS A 103 -22.88 -0.12 -18.66
CA LYS A 103 -23.99 -0.13 -19.64
C LYS A 103 -24.72 -1.47 -19.66
N GLU A 104 -23.97 -2.56 -19.79
CA GLU A 104 -24.53 -3.91 -19.83
C GLU A 104 -25.29 -4.26 -18.55
N ARG A 105 -24.69 -4.02 -17.38
CA ARG A 105 -25.30 -4.32 -16.08
C ARG A 105 -26.55 -3.49 -15.83
N TYR A 106 -26.54 -2.20 -16.17
CA TYR A 106 -27.71 -1.36 -16.04
C TYR A 106 -28.87 -1.83 -16.93
N GLN A 107 -28.57 -2.25 -18.17
CA GLN A 107 -29.58 -2.84 -19.06
C GLN A 107 -30.16 -4.13 -18.49
N LEU A 108 -29.33 -5.01 -17.90
CA LEU A 108 -29.78 -6.25 -17.27
C LEU A 108 -30.72 -5.99 -16.09
N ILE A 109 -30.35 -5.07 -15.19
CA ILE A 109 -31.22 -4.68 -14.06
C ILE A 109 -32.55 -4.13 -14.55
N ARG A 110 -32.53 -3.30 -15.61
CA ARG A 110 -33.77 -2.71 -16.14
C ARG A 110 -34.68 -3.74 -16.79
N LYS A 111 -34.12 -4.80 -17.38
CA LYS A 111 -34.86 -5.91 -17.97
C LYS A 111 -35.43 -6.86 -16.92
N SER A 112 -34.75 -7.09 -15.79
CA SER A 112 -35.17 -8.06 -14.77
C SER A 112 -36.31 -7.60 -13.86
N ILE A 113 -36.87 -6.41 -14.09
CA ILE A 113 -37.96 -5.82 -13.29
C ILE A 113 -39.32 -5.96 -14.02
N TYR A 114 -39.32 -6.61 -15.19
CA TYR A 114 -40.49 -7.10 -15.93
C TYR A 114 -40.35 -8.61 -16.12
#